data_AF-A0A4Q3YHW5-F1
#
_entry.id   AF-A0A4Q3YHW5-F1
#
_cell.length_a   1.000
_cell.length_b   1.000
_cell.length_c   1.000
_cell.angle_alpha   90.00
_cell.angle_beta   90.00
_cell.angle_gamma   90.00
#
_symmetry.space_group_name_H-M   'P 1'
#
loop_
_entity.id
_entity.type
_entity.pdbx_description
1 polymer ?
#
loop_
_entity_poly.entity_id
_entity_poly.type
_entity_poly.pdbx_seq_one_letter_code
_entity_poly.pdbx_strand_id
1 'polypeptide(L)'
;MLMVDEVPSLHAADRDGAQCFPRYVYNNSSTSNNDMLDTVVAPSSIRNDAISDEGLIYSKAQYACEDITKDDLFYYVYGLLHSLDYRKRFADNLSKELPRIPAVKGIENFRAFVEAGRKLGDLHVGYESVQPYPVAIAQGDLRLAHIDDPEAFYRVEQMKFAGKRPKLDKTTVIYNANITMTGIPLDAYEYVVSGKPALEWVMERQSVKTDKASGIVNDANRYAIETVGDPAYPLLLFQRVITVSLETMRIVRSLPALDIMAPTEQQSQTVAA
;
A
#
# COMPACT_ATOMS: atom_id res chain seq x y z
N MET A 1 0.55 2.67 -6.63
CA MET A 1 0.15 1.26 -6.46
C MET A 1 0.35 0.90 -5.00
N LEU A 2 -0.49 0.05 -4.42
CA LEU A 2 -0.38 -0.40 -3.05
C LEU A 2 -0.53 -1.93 -3.03
N MET A 3 0.32 -2.60 -2.25
CA MET A 3 0.22 -4.04 -2.01
C MET A 3 -0.60 -4.24 -0.75
N VAL A 4 -1.51 -5.20 -0.77
CA VAL A 4 -2.42 -5.50 0.34
C VAL A 4 -2.44 -7.02 0.55
N ASP A 5 -2.60 -7.42 1.80
CA ASP A 5 -2.80 -8.80 2.25
C ASP A 5 -4.28 -9.13 2.49
N GLU A 6 -5.11 -8.12 2.67
CA GLU A 6 -6.56 -8.22 2.82
C GLU A 6 -7.33 -8.05 1.50
N VAL A 7 -8.61 -8.43 1.50
CA VAL A 7 -9.49 -8.27 0.32
C VAL A 7 -9.71 -6.78 0.02
N PRO A 8 -9.22 -6.26 -1.11
CA PRO A 8 -9.36 -4.84 -1.42
C PRO A 8 -10.80 -4.50 -1.80
N SER A 9 -11.26 -3.33 -1.33
CA SER A 9 -12.47 -2.71 -1.87
C SER A 9 -12.30 -2.37 -3.35
N LEU A 10 -13.38 -2.40 -4.12
CA LEU A 10 -13.41 -1.88 -5.49
C LEU A 10 -12.84 -0.46 -5.58
N HIS A 11 -13.04 0.36 -4.54
CA HIS A 11 -12.59 1.75 -4.51
C HIS A 11 -11.28 1.96 -3.73
N ALA A 12 -10.47 0.91 -3.54
CA ALA A 12 -9.23 0.98 -2.76
C ALA A 12 -8.18 1.91 -3.37
N ALA A 13 -8.08 1.96 -4.71
CA ALA A 13 -7.07 2.74 -5.42
C ALA A 13 -7.63 3.82 -6.34
N ASP A 14 -8.90 3.71 -6.75
CA ASP A 14 -9.57 4.71 -7.59
C ASP A 14 -11.08 4.70 -7.31
N ARG A 15 -11.74 5.84 -7.47
CA ARG A 15 -13.21 5.95 -7.41
C ARG A 15 -13.87 5.19 -8.56
N ASP A 16 -13.23 5.08 -9.72
CA ASP A 16 -13.83 4.41 -10.88
C ASP A 16 -13.58 2.89 -10.90
N GLY A 17 -12.79 2.38 -9.95
CA GLY A 17 -12.52 0.95 -9.77
C GLY A 17 -11.01 0.63 -9.76
N ALA A 18 -10.61 -0.24 -8.84
CA ALA A 18 -9.23 -0.69 -8.69
C ALA A 18 -9.03 -2.07 -9.34
N GLN A 19 -8.02 -2.18 -10.21
CA GLN A 19 -7.56 -3.46 -10.71
C GLN A 19 -6.57 -4.09 -9.71
N CYS A 20 -6.78 -5.36 -9.39
CA CYS A 20 -5.91 -6.13 -8.50
C CYS A 20 -5.16 -7.22 -9.28
N PHE A 21 -3.87 -7.40 -8.99
CA PHE A 21 -3.02 -8.41 -9.59
C PHE A 21 -2.61 -9.40 -8.49
N PRO A 22 -3.36 -10.50 -8.31
CA PRO A 22 -3.11 -11.42 -7.21
C PRO A 22 -1.80 -12.19 -7.42
N ARG A 23 -1.14 -12.58 -6.32
CA ARG A 23 0.02 -13.48 -6.37
C ARG A 23 -0.40 -14.94 -6.61
N TYR A 24 -1.55 -15.33 -6.06
CA TYR A 24 -2.08 -16.68 -6.13
C TYR A 24 -3.52 -16.71 -6.64
N VAL A 25 -3.88 -17.80 -7.31
CA VAL A 25 -5.24 -18.12 -7.74
C VAL A 25 -5.66 -19.45 -7.15
N TYR A 26 -6.91 -19.53 -6.70
CA TYR A 26 -7.46 -20.68 -6.00
C TYR A 26 -8.45 -21.40 -6.91
N ASN A 27 -8.19 -22.68 -7.17
CA ASN A 27 -9.10 -23.53 -7.93
C ASN A 27 -9.81 -24.49 -6.96
N ASN A 28 -11.14 -24.58 -7.07
CA ASN A 28 -11.89 -25.56 -6.31
C ASN A 28 -11.63 -26.95 -6.90
N SER A 29 -11.11 -27.87 -6.09
CA SER A 29 -11.14 -29.28 -6.45
C SER A 29 -12.59 -29.73 -6.40
N SER A 30 -13.21 -29.98 -7.55
CA SER A 30 -14.56 -30.54 -7.63
C SER A 30 -14.55 -31.98 -7.12
N THR A 31 -14.74 -32.18 -5.82
CA THR A 31 -15.24 -33.45 -5.30
C THR A 31 -16.76 -33.37 -5.37
N SER A 32 -17.31 -33.82 -6.49
CA SER A 32 -18.75 -33.90 -6.72
C SER A 32 -19.35 -35.02 -5.85
N ASN A 33 -19.63 -34.75 -4.58
CA ASN A 33 -20.54 -35.58 -3.80
C ASN A 33 -21.84 -34.80 -3.59
N ASN A 34 -22.84 -35.26 -4.31
CA ASN A 34 -24.18 -34.69 -4.42
C ASN A 34 -25.03 -35.18 -3.24
N ASP A 35 -24.69 -34.78 -2.01
CA ASP A 35 -25.56 -35.02 -0.86
C ASP A 35 -25.73 -33.76 -0.01
N MET A 36 -26.98 -33.31 0.11
CA MET A 36 -27.39 -32.01 0.64
C MET A 36 -27.31 -31.95 2.18
N LEU A 37 -26.69 -32.95 2.82
CA LEU A 37 -26.58 -33.04 4.27
C LEU A 37 -25.42 -33.95 4.68
N ASP A 38 -24.19 -33.62 4.30
CA ASP A 38 -23.04 -34.26 4.94
C ASP A 38 -21.88 -33.28 5.15
N THR A 39 -21.31 -33.39 6.35
CA THR A 39 -20.12 -32.73 6.92
C THR A 39 -19.37 -31.72 6.04
N VAL A 40 -19.18 -30.50 6.56
CA VAL A 40 -18.34 -29.42 6.00
C VAL A 40 -16.88 -29.88 5.93
N VAL A 41 -16.55 -30.73 4.97
CA VAL A 41 -15.18 -30.88 4.48
C VAL A 41 -14.94 -29.62 3.69
N ALA A 42 -14.18 -28.69 4.28
CA ALA A 42 -13.78 -27.47 3.59
C ALA A 42 -13.27 -27.85 2.19
N PRO A 43 -13.78 -27.25 1.11
CA PRO A 43 -13.25 -27.50 -0.22
C PRO A 43 -11.74 -27.25 -0.15
N SER A 44 -10.94 -28.26 -0.45
CA SER A 44 -9.50 -28.11 -0.55
C SER A 44 -9.19 -27.23 -1.76
N SER A 45 -9.24 -25.91 -1.59
CA SER A 45 -8.87 -24.97 -2.64
C SER A 45 -7.38 -25.11 -2.91
N ILE A 46 -7.03 -25.55 -4.10
CA ILE A 46 -5.63 -25.71 -4.51
C ILE A 46 -5.09 -24.31 -4.84
N ARG A 47 -4.08 -23.87 -4.10
CA ARG A 47 -3.38 -22.61 -4.32
C ARG A 47 -2.38 -22.76 -5.46
N ASN A 48 -2.60 -22.02 -6.55
CA ASN A 48 -1.73 -21.97 -7.71
C ASN A 48 -1.11 -20.59 -7.87
N ASP A 49 0.07 -20.48 -8.50
CA ASP A 49 0.67 -19.20 -8.83
C ASP A 49 -0.14 -18.47 -9.92
N ALA A 50 -0.37 -17.17 -9.74
CA ALA A 50 -1.00 -16.34 -10.77
C ALA A 50 -0.03 -15.93 -11.90
N ILE A 51 1.27 -16.10 -11.67
CA ILE A 51 2.30 -15.85 -12.68
C ILE A 51 2.45 -17.12 -13.52
N SER A 52 2.26 -16.97 -14.83
CA SER A 52 2.34 -18.06 -15.79
C SER A 52 3.78 -18.56 -15.96
N ASP A 53 3.93 -19.83 -16.31
CA ASP A 53 5.24 -20.44 -16.52
C ASP A 53 5.93 -19.85 -17.76
N GLU A 54 5.17 -19.42 -18.77
CA GLU A 54 5.68 -18.74 -19.95
C GLU A 54 6.34 -17.40 -19.59
N GLY A 55 5.72 -16.63 -18.69
CA GLY A 55 6.29 -15.36 -18.22
C GLY A 55 7.61 -15.57 -17.45
N LEU A 56 7.71 -16.68 -16.72
CA LEU A 56 8.94 -17.07 -16.05
C LEU A 56 10.03 -17.47 -17.04
N ILE A 57 9.72 -18.32 -18.01
CA ILE A 57 10.66 -18.76 -19.06
C ILE A 57 11.16 -17.56 -19.86
N TYR A 58 10.26 -16.66 -20.27
CA TYR A 58 10.61 -15.43 -20.97
C TYR A 58 11.62 -14.60 -20.18
N SER A 59 11.36 -14.40 -18.89
CA SER A 59 12.25 -13.60 -18.04
C SER A 59 13.62 -14.27 -17.86
N LYS A 60 13.66 -15.59 -17.65
CA LYS A 60 14.93 -16.34 -17.55
C LYS A 60 15.76 -16.24 -18.82
N ALA A 61 15.11 -16.36 -19.99
CA ALA A 61 15.77 -16.23 -21.29
C ALA A 61 16.29 -14.80 -21.52
N GLN A 62 15.50 -13.78 -21.18
CA GLN A 62 15.87 -12.37 -21.39
C GLN A 62 17.10 -11.94 -20.58
N TYR A 63 17.25 -12.46 -19.37
CA TYR A 63 18.38 -12.14 -18.49
C TYR A 63 19.48 -13.20 -18.46
N ALA A 64 19.34 -14.28 -19.25
CA ALA A 64 20.24 -15.45 -19.23
C ALA A 64 20.53 -15.96 -17.80
N CYS A 65 19.50 -16.01 -16.95
CA CYS A 65 19.62 -16.35 -15.53
C CYS A 65 18.51 -17.33 -15.11
N GLU A 66 18.89 -18.53 -14.68
CA GLU A 66 17.94 -19.56 -14.26
C GLU A 66 17.38 -19.37 -12.85
N ASP A 67 18.03 -18.54 -12.03
CA ASP A 67 17.69 -18.28 -10.62
C ASP A 67 16.56 -17.26 -10.43
N ILE A 68 15.86 -16.89 -11.51
CA ILE A 68 14.68 -16.01 -11.41
C ILE A 68 13.48 -16.86 -10.97
N THR A 69 12.81 -16.40 -9.92
CA THR A 69 11.59 -17.05 -9.38
C THR A 69 10.33 -16.25 -9.74
N LYS A 70 9.16 -16.88 -9.60
CA LYS A 70 7.87 -16.17 -9.77
C LYS A 70 7.71 -15.04 -8.74
N ASP A 71 8.21 -15.23 -7.52
CA ASP A 71 8.22 -14.17 -6.51
C ASP A 71 9.08 -12.99 -6.95
N ASP A 72 10.26 -13.24 -7.53
CA ASP A 72 11.09 -12.17 -8.07
C ASP A 72 10.33 -11.37 -9.13
N LEU A 73 9.58 -12.03 -10.02
CA LEU A 73 8.76 -11.32 -11.01
C LEU A 73 7.66 -10.48 -10.37
N PHE A 74 6.98 -11.02 -9.35
CA PHE A 74 5.95 -10.28 -8.62
C PHE A 74 6.51 -9.00 -7.99
N TYR A 75 7.64 -9.10 -7.28
CA TYR A 75 8.28 -7.95 -6.65
C TYR A 75 8.96 -7.03 -7.66
N TYR A 76 9.49 -7.56 -8.77
CA TYR A 76 10.01 -6.76 -9.88
C TYR A 76 8.94 -5.81 -10.43
N VAL A 77 7.74 -6.33 -10.73
CA VAL A 77 6.61 -5.52 -11.19
C VAL A 77 6.28 -4.43 -10.17
N TYR A 78 6.23 -4.81 -8.89
CA TYR A 78 5.93 -3.85 -7.83
C TYR A 78 6.98 -2.73 -7.71
N GLY A 79 8.27 -3.07 -7.75
CA GLY A 79 9.37 -2.10 -7.73
C GLY A 79 9.38 -1.19 -8.96
N LEU A 80 9.16 -1.76 -10.15
CA LEU A 80 9.13 -1.00 -11.41
C LEU A 80 8.00 0.03 -11.43
N LEU A 81 6.81 -0.36 -10.96
CA LEU A 81 5.65 0.54 -10.86
C LEU A 81 5.83 1.64 -9.81
N HIS A 82 6.89 1.58 -8.99
CA HIS A 82 7.31 2.65 -8.09
C HIS A 82 8.41 3.55 -8.66
N SER A 83 9.00 3.21 -9.81
CA SER A 83 9.95 4.08 -10.50
C SER A 83 9.29 5.39 -10.94
N LEU A 84 9.84 6.51 -10.48
CA LEU A 84 9.40 7.85 -10.89
C LEU A 84 9.61 8.06 -12.40
N ASP A 85 10.65 7.43 -12.96
CA ASP A 85 10.98 7.52 -14.37
C ASP A 85 9.95 6.75 -15.22
N TYR A 86 9.60 5.52 -14.81
CA TYR A 86 8.53 4.75 -15.47
C TYR A 86 7.19 5.51 -15.46
N ARG A 87 6.79 6.03 -14.29
CA ARG A 87 5.53 6.79 -14.15
C ARG A 87 5.51 8.06 -15.02
N LYS A 88 6.65 8.74 -15.17
CA LYS A 88 6.75 9.94 -16.01
C LYS A 88 6.76 9.60 -17.50
N ARG A 89 7.56 8.62 -17.92
CA ARG A 89 7.69 8.23 -19.34
C ARG A 89 6.40 7.66 -19.92
N PHE A 90 5.63 6.93 -19.12
CA PHE A 90 4.40 6.24 -19.57
C PHE A 90 3.11 6.87 -19.01
N ALA A 91 3.15 8.11 -18.51
CA ALA A 91 2.01 8.77 -17.88
C ALA A 91 0.74 8.75 -18.76
N ASP A 92 0.90 9.05 -20.06
CA ASP A 92 -0.22 9.08 -21.02
C ASP A 92 -0.86 7.69 -21.20
N ASN A 93 -0.05 6.64 -21.26
CA ASN A 93 -0.54 5.27 -21.40
C ASN A 93 -1.18 4.78 -20.09
N LEU A 94 -0.54 5.04 -18.94
CA LEU A 94 -1.06 4.66 -17.63
C LEU A 94 -2.43 5.29 -17.30
N SER A 95 -2.77 6.41 -17.95
CA SER A 95 -4.09 7.04 -17.83
C SER A 95 -5.19 6.39 -18.68
N LYS A 96 -4.82 5.50 -19.62
CA LYS A 96 -5.74 4.96 -20.64
C LYS A 96 -5.77 3.44 -20.71
N GLU A 97 -4.67 2.76 -20.38
CA GLU A 97 -4.51 1.31 -20.48
C GLU A 97 -3.79 0.73 -19.27
N LEU A 98 -3.86 -0.60 -19.14
CA LEU A 98 -3.15 -1.32 -18.07
C LEU A 98 -1.61 -1.18 -18.24
N PRO A 99 -0.86 -1.11 -17.13
CA PRO A 99 0.59 -0.98 -17.19
C PRO A 99 1.24 -2.15 -17.93
N ARG A 100 2.04 -1.85 -18.96
CA ARG A 100 2.91 -2.83 -19.62
C ARG A 100 4.29 -2.77 -18.99
N ILE A 101 4.83 -3.93 -18.62
CA ILE A 101 6.06 -4.04 -17.83
C ILE A 101 7.25 -4.31 -18.77
N PRO A 102 8.13 -3.32 -19.03
CA PRO A 102 9.34 -3.54 -19.82
C PRO A 102 10.37 -4.40 -19.08
N ALA A 103 11.26 -5.04 -19.83
CA ALA A 103 12.50 -5.62 -19.29
C ALA A 103 13.59 -4.54 -19.18
N VAL A 104 14.21 -4.43 -18.01
CA VAL A 104 15.33 -3.49 -17.79
C VAL A 104 16.64 -4.07 -18.31
N LYS A 105 17.59 -3.23 -18.68
CA LYS A 105 18.92 -3.69 -19.11
C LYS A 105 19.73 -4.21 -17.93
N GLY A 106 20.26 -5.43 -18.06
CA GLY A 106 21.15 -6.04 -17.08
C GLY A 106 20.41 -6.71 -15.91
N ILE A 107 20.92 -7.88 -15.50
CA ILE A 107 20.38 -8.64 -14.36
C ILE A 107 20.54 -7.87 -13.04
N GLU A 108 21.59 -7.06 -12.91
CA GLU A 108 21.83 -6.23 -11.70
C GLU A 108 20.69 -5.22 -11.48
N ASN A 109 20.26 -4.54 -12.55
CA ASN A 109 19.12 -3.61 -12.45
C ASN A 109 17.83 -4.36 -12.15
N PHE A 110 17.61 -5.52 -12.77
CA PHE A 110 16.45 -6.37 -12.45
C PHE A 110 16.43 -6.73 -10.96
N ARG A 111 17.56 -7.23 -10.42
CA ARG A 111 17.68 -7.59 -9.00
C ARG A 111 17.49 -6.38 -8.07
N ALA A 112 17.98 -5.20 -8.45
CA ALA A 112 17.74 -3.97 -7.70
C ALA A 112 16.24 -3.60 -7.65
N PHE A 113 15.51 -3.73 -8.75
CA PHE A 113 14.05 -3.54 -8.76
C PHE A 113 13.31 -4.60 -7.94
N VAL A 114 13.75 -5.86 -8.00
CA VAL A 114 13.20 -6.93 -7.15
C VAL A 114 13.41 -6.63 -5.68
N GLU A 115 14.61 -6.25 -5.26
CA GLU A 115 14.94 -5.95 -3.86
C GLU A 115 14.14 -4.75 -3.35
N ALA A 116 14.06 -3.68 -4.15
CA ALA A 116 13.23 -2.53 -3.82
C ALA A 116 11.75 -2.90 -3.73
N GLY A 117 11.25 -3.73 -4.66
CA GLY A 117 9.89 -4.24 -4.64
C GLY A 117 9.57 -5.08 -3.41
N ARG A 118 10.50 -5.94 -2.97
CA ARG A 118 10.37 -6.71 -1.71
C ARG A 118 10.29 -5.78 -0.51
N LYS A 119 11.25 -4.86 -0.37
CA LYS A 119 11.25 -3.87 0.72
C LYS A 119 9.98 -3.03 0.76
N LEU A 120 9.49 -2.58 -0.40
CA LEU A 120 8.23 -1.83 -0.49
C LEU A 120 7.02 -2.70 -0.15
N GLY A 121 6.99 -3.96 -0.61
CA GLY A 121 5.93 -4.91 -0.31
C GLY A 121 5.82 -5.18 1.19
N ASP A 122 6.95 -5.54 1.82
CA ASP A 122 7.04 -5.78 3.26
C ASP A 122 6.61 -4.55 4.07
N LEU A 123 7.06 -3.36 3.66
CA LEU A 123 6.72 -2.09 4.31
C LEU A 123 5.24 -1.73 4.18
N HIS A 124 4.64 -1.94 3.01
CA HIS A 124 3.26 -1.55 2.75
C HIS A 124 2.24 -2.56 3.26
N VAL A 125 2.55 -3.85 3.25
CA VAL A 125 1.71 -4.87 3.91
C VAL A 125 1.85 -4.74 5.43
N GLY A 126 3.08 -4.58 5.92
CA GLY A 126 3.36 -4.41 7.35
C GLY A 126 3.18 -2.99 7.89
N TYR A 127 2.44 -2.10 7.20
CA TYR A 127 2.38 -0.66 7.53
C TYR A 127 1.95 -0.38 8.98
N GLU A 128 1.14 -1.27 9.57
CA GLU A 128 0.66 -1.16 10.94
C GLU A 128 1.65 -1.64 11.99
N SER A 129 2.69 -2.39 11.60
CA SER A 129 3.69 -2.96 12.52
C SER A 129 5.01 -2.19 12.53
N VAL A 130 5.16 -1.19 11.64
CA VAL A 130 6.37 -0.35 11.57
C VAL A 130 6.56 0.43 12.87
N GLN A 131 7.81 0.77 13.20
CA GLN A 131 8.11 1.64 14.33
C GLN A 131 7.48 3.03 14.12
N PRO A 132 6.67 3.53 15.06
CA PRO A 132 6.08 4.86 14.96
C PRO A 132 7.16 5.95 14.85
N TYR A 133 6.95 6.91 13.95
CA TYR A 133 7.84 8.06 13.84
C TYR A 133 7.78 8.92 15.12
N PRO A 134 8.92 9.32 15.69
CA PRO A 134 8.97 10.10 16.92
C PRO A 134 8.58 11.56 16.68
N VAL A 135 7.28 11.85 16.63
CA VAL A 135 6.76 13.22 16.57
C VAL A 135 6.80 13.90 17.93
N ALA A 136 6.99 15.22 17.96
CA ALA A 136 6.90 16.00 19.19
C ALA A 136 5.44 16.28 19.53
N ILE A 137 5.03 16.02 20.77
CA ILE A 137 3.69 16.34 21.27
C ILE A 137 3.76 17.66 22.04
N ALA A 138 2.96 18.65 21.63
CA ALA A 138 3.03 20.00 22.20
C ALA A 138 2.71 20.04 23.70
N GLN A 139 1.88 19.11 24.17
CA GLN A 139 1.47 18.97 25.56
C GLN A 139 2.50 18.23 26.44
N GLY A 140 3.62 17.76 25.88
CA GLY A 140 4.65 17.00 26.58
C GLY A 140 4.63 15.51 26.24
N ASP A 141 5.57 14.74 26.80
CA ASP A 141 5.68 13.30 26.53
C ASP A 141 4.49 12.55 27.15
N LEU A 142 3.63 12.00 26.28
CA LEU A 142 2.44 11.23 26.67
C LEU A 142 2.79 9.99 27.51
N ARG A 143 4.03 9.48 27.42
CA ARG A 143 4.50 8.35 28.25
C ARG A 143 4.61 8.72 29.73
N LEU A 144 4.73 10.01 30.03
CA LEU A 144 4.81 10.54 31.38
C LEU A 144 3.46 11.06 31.90
N ALA A 145 2.43 11.10 31.03
CA ALA A 145 1.12 11.58 31.39
C ALA A 145 0.34 10.52 32.20
N HIS A 146 -0.34 10.95 33.25
CA HIS A 146 -1.35 10.12 33.91
C HIS A 146 -2.65 10.22 33.13
N ILE A 147 -3.09 9.11 32.53
CA ILE A 147 -4.28 9.03 31.69
C ILE A 147 -5.30 8.15 32.39
N ASP A 148 -6.27 8.76 33.06
CA ASP A 148 -7.32 8.04 33.81
C ASP A 148 -8.26 7.27 32.89
N ASP A 149 -8.60 7.86 31.74
CA ASP A 149 -9.48 7.28 30.71
C ASP A 149 -8.78 7.32 29.34
N PRO A 150 -8.09 6.22 28.95
CA PRO A 150 -7.41 6.14 27.66
C PRO A 150 -8.36 6.24 26.46
N GLU A 151 -9.58 5.71 26.57
CA GLU A 151 -10.54 5.75 25.46
C GLU A 151 -10.98 7.18 25.16
N ALA A 152 -11.33 7.95 26.19
CA ALA A 152 -11.66 9.36 26.02
C ALA A 152 -10.43 10.20 25.63
N PHE A 153 -9.25 9.89 26.18
CA PHE A 153 -8.04 10.66 25.93
C PHE A 153 -7.57 10.55 24.48
N TYR A 154 -7.56 9.34 23.92
CA TYR A 154 -7.12 9.07 22.55
C TYR A 154 -8.24 9.13 21.51
N ARG A 155 -9.49 9.40 21.91
CA ARG A 155 -10.61 9.54 20.98
C ARG A 155 -10.33 10.62 19.93
N VAL A 156 -10.44 10.26 18.66
CA VAL A 156 -10.37 11.19 17.52
C VAL A 156 -11.75 11.43 16.93
N GLU A 157 -12.14 12.71 16.80
CA GLU A 157 -13.30 13.10 16.01
C GLU A 157 -12.89 13.35 14.56
N GLN A 158 -11.94 14.25 14.36
CA GLN A 158 -11.38 14.59 13.04
C GLN A 158 -10.03 15.28 13.20
N MET A 159 -8.98 14.70 12.64
CA MET A 159 -7.65 15.33 12.61
C MET A 159 -7.63 16.53 11.66
N LYS A 160 -6.89 17.58 12.04
CA LYS A 160 -6.80 18.83 11.25
C LYS A 160 -5.38 19.36 11.23
N PHE A 161 -4.96 19.91 10.09
CA PHE A 161 -3.75 20.72 10.03
C PHE A 161 -3.93 22.01 10.84
N ALA A 162 -2.83 22.50 11.43
CA ALA A 162 -2.82 23.82 12.04
C ALA A 162 -2.87 24.93 10.95
N GLY A 163 -3.10 26.16 11.40
CA GLY A 163 -3.20 27.33 10.53
C GLY A 163 -4.60 27.56 9.95
N LYS A 164 -4.71 28.50 9.00
CA LYS A 164 -5.97 28.91 8.36
C LYS A 164 -5.84 28.78 6.85
N ARG A 165 -6.88 28.27 6.20
CA ARG A 165 -6.94 28.23 4.73
C ARG A 165 -6.76 29.64 4.15
N PRO A 166 -6.00 29.80 3.06
CA PRO A 166 -5.37 28.76 2.25
C PRO A 166 -4.00 28.27 2.76
N LYS A 167 -3.41 28.90 3.78
CA LYS A 167 -2.08 28.58 4.31
C LYS A 167 -2.17 27.67 5.53
N LEU A 168 -2.35 26.37 5.28
CA LEU A 168 -2.29 25.34 6.31
C LEU A 168 -0.83 24.98 6.63
N ASP A 169 -0.54 24.77 7.91
CA ASP A 169 0.74 24.26 8.37
C ASP A 169 0.69 22.73 8.44
N LYS A 170 1.38 22.07 7.50
CA LYS A 170 1.49 20.60 7.46
C LYS A 170 2.51 20.04 8.44
N THR A 171 3.32 20.88 9.09
CA THR A 171 4.26 20.41 10.12
C THR A 171 3.56 20.13 11.46
N THR A 172 2.31 20.58 11.60
CA THR A 172 1.51 20.46 12.82
C THR A 172 0.14 19.85 12.52
N VAL A 173 -0.19 18.76 13.20
CA VAL A 173 -1.50 18.10 13.14
C VAL A 173 -2.15 18.10 14.53
N ILE A 174 -3.32 18.72 14.60
CA ILE A 174 -4.22 18.69 15.75
C ILE A 174 -4.98 17.37 15.67
N TYR A 175 -4.67 16.46 16.60
CA TYR A 175 -5.29 15.14 16.68
C TYR A 175 -6.66 15.24 17.38
N ASN A 176 -6.67 15.82 18.58
CA ASN A 176 -7.87 16.15 19.35
C ASN A 176 -7.57 17.31 20.33
N ALA A 177 -8.43 17.54 21.33
CA ALA A 177 -8.21 18.58 22.34
C ALA A 177 -6.99 18.34 23.26
N ASN A 178 -6.57 17.08 23.39
CA ASN A 178 -5.52 16.65 24.31
C ASN A 178 -4.15 16.52 23.63
N ILE A 179 -4.14 16.22 22.32
CA ILE A 179 -2.94 15.81 21.59
C ILE A 179 -2.75 16.68 20.35
N THR A 180 -1.57 17.31 20.24
CA THR A 180 -1.14 18.04 19.04
C THR A 180 0.26 17.58 18.65
N MET A 181 0.36 16.98 17.46
CA MET A 181 1.62 16.52 16.88
C MET A 181 2.29 17.67 16.13
N THR A 182 3.59 17.88 16.38
CA THR A 182 4.41 18.95 15.81
C THR A 182 5.71 18.38 15.26
N GLY A 183 6.33 19.11 14.34
CA GLY A 183 7.61 18.71 13.73
C GLY A 183 7.49 17.57 12.72
N ILE A 184 6.33 17.41 12.08
CA ILE A 184 6.13 16.39 11.04
C ILE A 184 6.96 16.78 9.81
N PRO A 185 7.86 15.91 9.30
CA PRO A 185 8.65 16.21 8.11
C PRO A 185 7.76 16.40 6.87
N LEU A 186 8.00 17.48 6.12
CA LEU A 186 7.22 17.77 4.91
C LEU A 186 7.39 16.70 3.83
N ASP A 187 8.58 16.10 3.74
CA ASP A 187 8.89 14.99 2.84
C ASP A 187 7.95 13.79 3.03
N ALA A 188 7.37 13.60 4.22
CA ALA A 188 6.41 12.51 4.47
C ALA A 188 5.12 12.68 3.64
N TYR A 189 4.77 13.90 3.21
CA TYR A 189 3.60 14.14 2.37
C TYR A 189 3.85 13.89 0.87
N GLU A 190 5.09 13.61 0.46
CA GLU A 190 5.40 13.30 -0.94
C GLU A 190 4.91 11.91 -1.37
N TYR A 191 4.74 10.99 -0.42
CA TYR A 191 4.19 9.68 -0.73
C TYR A 191 2.67 9.77 -0.97
N VAL A 192 2.31 9.79 -2.25
CA VAL A 192 0.92 9.94 -2.73
C VAL A 192 0.38 8.60 -3.22
N VAL A 193 -0.79 8.23 -2.71
CA VAL A 193 -1.57 7.05 -3.13
C VAL A 193 -2.95 7.53 -3.56
N SER A 194 -3.41 7.15 -4.76
CA SER A 194 -4.74 7.56 -5.27
C SER A 194 -4.96 9.09 -5.25
N GLY A 195 -3.93 9.86 -5.64
CA GLY A 195 -4.01 11.32 -5.76
C GLY A 195 -3.98 12.10 -4.44
N LYS A 196 -3.83 11.42 -3.29
CA LYS A 196 -3.72 12.05 -1.97
C LYS A 196 -2.52 11.52 -1.17
N PRO A 197 -1.83 12.36 -0.37
CA PRO A 197 -0.78 11.90 0.53
C PRO A 197 -1.27 10.81 1.49
N ALA A 198 -0.45 9.79 1.76
CA ALA A 198 -0.82 8.69 2.66
C ALA A 198 -1.27 9.18 4.05
N LEU A 199 -0.61 10.20 4.59
CA LEU A 199 -0.99 10.80 5.88
C LEU A 199 -2.40 11.42 5.84
N GLU A 200 -2.77 12.05 4.72
CA GLU A 200 -4.11 12.65 4.57
C GLU A 200 -5.20 11.58 4.43
N TRP A 201 -4.87 10.38 3.92
CA TRP A 201 -5.78 9.23 3.98
C TRP A 201 -6.05 8.79 5.42
N VAL A 202 -5.02 8.72 6.27
CA VAL A 202 -5.19 8.41 7.69
C VAL A 202 -6.09 9.44 8.36
N MET A 203 -5.82 10.74 8.16
CA MET A 203 -6.65 11.82 8.72
C MET A 203 -8.12 11.75 8.27
N GLU A 204 -8.37 11.31 7.03
CA GLU A 204 -9.72 11.19 6.50
C GLU A 204 -10.45 9.93 6.99
N ARG A 205 -9.74 8.80 7.11
CA ARG A 205 -10.34 7.51 7.47
C ARG A 205 -10.45 7.32 8.98
N GLN A 206 -9.47 7.81 9.75
CA GLN A 206 -9.49 7.82 11.21
C GLN A 206 -10.27 9.04 11.73
N SER A 207 -11.58 9.01 11.51
CA SER A 207 -12.52 10.05 11.96
C SER A 207 -13.89 9.44 12.26
N VAL A 208 -14.73 10.21 12.95
CA VAL A 208 -16.14 9.88 13.16
C VAL A 208 -16.97 10.53 12.05
N LYS A 209 -17.69 9.72 11.29
CA LYS A 209 -18.53 10.18 10.17
C LYS A 209 -19.91 9.54 10.25
N THR A 210 -20.94 10.36 10.12
CA THR A 210 -22.32 9.89 10.01
C THR A 210 -22.79 10.02 8.58
N ASP A 211 -23.22 8.91 7.97
CA ASP A 211 -23.90 8.96 6.69
C ASP A 211 -25.29 9.60 6.85
N LYS A 212 -25.57 10.64 6.07
CA LYS A 212 -26.81 11.43 6.22
C LYS A 212 -28.06 10.69 5.78
N ALA A 213 -27.94 9.78 4.81
CA ALA A 213 -29.08 9.08 4.24
C ALA A 213 -29.53 7.90 5.12
N SER A 214 -28.57 7.09 5.58
CA SER A 214 -28.82 5.92 6.42
C SER A 214 -28.81 6.22 7.92
N GLY A 215 -28.18 7.33 8.34
CA GLY A 215 -27.94 7.64 9.76
C GLY A 215 -26.86 6.78 10.41
N ILE A 216 -26.17 5.91 9.66
CA ILE A 216 -25.15 5.01 10.19
C ILE A 216 -23.90 5.82 10.56
N VAL A 217 -23.45 5.65 11.80
CA VAL A 217 -22.22 6.26 12.31
C VAL A 217 -21.05 5.30 12.10
N ASN A 218 -20.08 5.75 11.31
CA ASN A 218 -18.77 5.13 11.19
C ASN A 218 -17.82 5.81 12.19
N ASP A 219 -17.50 5.12 13.29
CA ASP A 219 -16.58 5.58 14.32
C ASP A 219 -15.31 4.71 14.31
N ALA A 220 -14.22 5.27 13.78
CA ALA A 220 -12.94 4.57 13.69
C ALA A 220 -12.34 4.17 15.05
N ASN A 221 -12.69 4.87 16.13
CA ASN A 221 -12.20 4.55 17.48
C ASN A 221 -12.73 3.20 17.97
N ARG A 222 -13.89 2.75 17.47
CA ARG A 222 -14.44 1.43 17.83
C ARG A 222 -13.54 0.30 17.33
N TYR A 223 -12.94 0.43 16.16
CA TYR A 223 -11.97 -0.56 15.66
C TYR A 223 -10.73 -0.62 16.56
N ALA A 224 -10.21 0.54 16.97
CA ALA A 224 -9.08 0.64 17.88
C ALA A 224 -9.35 -0.05 19.23
N ILE A 225 -10.54 0.11 19.79
CA ILE A 225 -10.91 -0.45 21.09
C ILE A 225 -11.35 -1.92 20.98
N GLU A 226 -12.28 -2.22 20.09
CA GLU A 226 -12.96 -3.53 20.02
C GLU A 226 -12.13 -4.59 19.28
N THR A 227 -11.32 -4.18 18.28
CA THR A 227 -10.56 -5.12 17.43
C THR A 227 -9.07 -5.11 17.74
N VAL A 228 -8.46 -3.93 17.84
CA VAL A 228 -7.01 -3.81 18.11
C VAL A 228 -6.72 -3.93 19.61
N GLY A 229 -7.63 -3.46 20.48
CA GLY A 229 -7.43 -3.42 21.93
C GLY A 229 -6.48 -2.31 22.39
N ASP A 230 -6.22 -1.30 21.55
CA ASP A 230 -5.36 -0.16 21.85
C ASP A 230 -6.04 1.15 21.44
N PRO A 231 -6.56 1.95 22.40
CA PRO A 231 -7.18 3.24 22.11
C PRO A 231 -6.25 4.24 21.40
N ALA A 232 -4.92 4.11 21.56
CA ALA A 232 -3.94 4.95 20.90
C ALA A 232 -3.67 4.55 19.44
N TYR A 233 -4.28 3.47 18.95
CA TYR A 233 -4.05 2.95 17.59
C TYR A 233 -4.18 4.02 16.49
N PRO A 234 -5.19 4.92 16.46
CA PRO A 234 -5.28 5.92 15.39
C PRO A 234 -4.11 6.92 15.40
N LEU A 235 -3.61 7.28 16.59
CA LEU A 235 -2.43 8.13 16.76
C LEU A 235 -1.16 7.40 16.30
N LEU A 236 -0.97 6.16 16.76
CA LEU A 236 0.18 5.33 16.39
C LEU A 236 0.17 5.05 14.89
N LEU A 237 -0.98 4.75 14.30
CA LEU A 237 -1.13 4.55 12.87
C LEU A 237 -0.67 5.77 12.09
N PHE A 238 -1.05 6.98 12.50
CA PHE A 238 -0.58 8.20 11.86
C PHE A 238 0.95 8.31 11.93
N GLN A 239 1.55 8.07 13.10
CA GLN A 239 3.00 8.08 13.28
C GLN A 239 3.72 7.00 12.46
N ARG A 240 3.15 5.80 12.34
CA ARG A 240 3.68 4.71 11.51
C ARG A 240 3.64 5.05 10.04
N VAL A 241 2.56 5.68 9.58
CA VAL A 241 2.42 6.13 8.20
C VAL A 241 3.39 7.25 7.84
N ILE A 242 3.83 8.08 8.81
CA ILE A 242 4.98 8.98 8.60
C ILE A 242 6.24 8.17 8.26
N THR A 243 6.58 7.16 9.07
CA THR A 243 7.76 6.30 8.83
C THR A 243 7.64 5.59 7.48
N VAL A 244 6.49 4.98 7.18
CA VAL A 244 6.23 4.32 5.90
C VAL A 244 6.45 5.27 4.75
N SER A 245 5.91 6.49 4.82
CA SER A 245 6.04 7.46 3.73
C SER A 245 7.49 7.87 3.48
N LEU A 246 8.25 8.11 4.54
CA LEU A 246 9.67 8.47 4.44
C LEU A 246 10.52 7.31 3.88
N GLU A 247 10.31 6.10 4.39
CA GLU A 247 11.03 4.90 3.93
C GLU A 247 10.66 4.54 2.48
N THR A 248 9.40 4.66 2.10
CA THR A 248 8.96 4.46 0.72
C THR A 248 9.65 5.44 -0.21
N MET A 249 9.67 6.73 0.12
CA MET A 249 10.36 7.73 -0.70
C MET A 249 11.88 7.52 -0.72
N ARG A 250 12.49 7.04 0.37
CA ARG A 250 13.90 6.66 0.40
C ARG A 250 14.20 5.52 -0.58
N ILE A 251 13.38 4.46 -0.59
CA ILE A 251 13.52 3.33 -1.51
C ILE A 251 13.31 3.78 -2.96
N VAL A 252 12.24 4.53 -3.23
CA VAL A 252 11.91 5.06 -4.57
C VAL A 252 13.04 5.93 -5.13
N ARG A 253 13.61 6.83 -4.32
CA ARG A 253 14.72 7.70 -4.72
C ARG A 253 16.03 6.92 -4.96
N SER A 254 16.16 5.73 -4.38
CA SER A 254 17.33 4.84 -4.55
C SER A 254 17.22 3.87 -5.74
N LEU A 255 16.09 3.83 -6.43
CA LEU A 255 15.90 2.97 -7.61
C LEU A 255 16.90 3.35 -8.73
N PRO A 256 17.43 2.37 -9.48
CA PRO A 256 18.28 2.64 -10.62
C PRO A 256 17.50 3.36 -11.73
N ALA A 257 18.22 4.08 -12.59
CA ALA A 257 17.64 4.71 -13.77
C ALA A 257 16.97 3.67 -14.67
N LEU A 258 15.84 4.03 -15.28
CA LEU A 258 15.11 3.10 -16.15
C LEU A 258 15.80 3.01 -17.51
N ASP A 259 16.70 2.05 -17.66
CA ASP A 259 17.24 1.65 -18.96
C ASP A 259 16.48 0.42 -19.47
N ILE A 260 15.69 0.60 -20.53
CA ILE A 260 14.81 -0.44 -21.08
C ILE A 260 15.56 -1.19 -22.18
N MET A 261 15.52 -2.52 -22.14
CA MET A 261 16.02 -3.34 -23.25
C MET A 261 15.22 -3.05 -24.52
N ALA A 262 15.91 -2.93 -25.66
CA ALA A 262 15.22 -2.80 -26.94
C ALA A 262 14.34 -4.06 -27.18
N PRO A 263 13.15 -3.90 -27.77
CA PRO A 263 12.33 -5.04 -28.20
C PRO A 263 13.14 -6.02 -29.03
N THR A 264 13.30 -7.26 -28.56
CA THR A 264 13.75 -8.35 -29.43
C THR A 264 12.64 -8.60 -30.45
N GLU A 265 12.96 -8.85 -31.72
CA GLU A 265 12.03 -8.88 -32.88
C GLU A 265 10.74 -9.73 -32.70
N GLN A 266 10.71 -10.64 -31.73
CA GLN A 266 9.51 -11.38 -31.32
C GLN A 266 8.38 -10.51 -30.75
N GLN A 267 8.68 -9.33 -30.20
CA GLN A 267 7.66 -8.38 -29.71
C GLN A 267 6.85 -7.72 -30.84
N SER A 268 7.34 -7.74 -32.09
CA SER A 268 6.59 -7.14 -33.21
C SER A 268 5.49 -8.03 -33.76
N GLN A 269 5.50 -9.34 -33.46
CA GLN A 269 4.53 -10.30 -34.00
C GLN A 269 3.31 -10.51 -33.09
N THR A 270 3.43 -10.25 -31.78
CA THR A 270 2.30 -10.42 -30.83
C THR A 270 1.40 -9.18 -30.74
N VAL A 271 1.81 -8.04 -31.30
CA VAL A 271 0.98 -6.80 -31.35
C VAL A 271 0.09 -6.77 -32.61
N ALA A 272 0.27 -7.73 -33.52
CA ALA A 272 -0.47 -7.83 -34.78
C ALA A 272 -1.53 -8.96 -34.80
N ALA A 273 -1.84 -9.58 -33.66
CA ALA A 273 -2.85 -10.64 -33.53
C ALA A 273 -3.81 -10.36 -32.37
#